data_AF-A0A945CFA1-F1
#
_entry.id   AF-A0A945CFA1-F1
#
_cell.length_a   1.000
_cell.length_b   1.000
_cell.length_c   1.000
_cell.angle_alpha   90.00
_cell.angle_beta   90.00
_cell.angle_gamma   90.00
#
_symmetry.space_group_name_H-M   'P 1'
#
loop_
_entity.id
_entity.type
_entity.pdbx_description
1 polymer ?
#
loop_
_entity_poly.entity_id
_entity_poly.type
_entity_poly.pdbx_seq_one_letter_code
_entity_poly.pdbx_strand_id
1 'polypeptide(L)'
;HAAEFIRIAGMGLLEKGDFKFFYSLLADNLRRFLEQALEVEAMEQTTGEISASLKRAELGDDLIREAEEYLSLADLVKFARLVPELDRARRAPEGGLALLRAIDRFATERRRRMQREVEPHSSESQPAPAVDAS
;
A
#
# COMPACT_ATOMS: atom_id res chain seq x y z
N HIS A 1 -7.26 7.43 -3.95
CA HIS A 1 -5.93 7.51 -3.30
C HIS A 1 -4.80 8.02 -4.21
N ALA A 2 -4.54 7.44 -5.39
CA ALA A 2 -3.45 7.91 -6.26
C ALA A 2 -3.58 9.39 -6.71
N ALA A 3 -4.77 9.77 -7.20
CA ALA A 3 -5.05 11.16 -7.60
C ALA A 3 -4.95 12.15 -6.42
N GLU A 4 -5.15 11.67 -5.20
CA GLU A 4 -5.11 12.52 -4.00
C GLU A 4 -3.69 13.00 -3.69
N PHE A 5 -2.67 12.16 -3.91
CA PHE A 5 -1.26 12.60 -3.81
C PHE A 5 -0.94 13.75 -4.76
N ILE A 6 -1.43 13.66 -6.00
CA ILE A 6 -1.26 14.72 -7.01
C ILE A 6 -2.02 15.98 -6.59
N ARG A 7 -3.25 15.82 -6.08
CA ARG A 7 -4.05 16.94 -5.58
C ARG A 7 -3.34 17.66 -4.44
N ILE A 8 -2.82 16.93 -3.44
CA ILE A 8 -2.07 17.49 -2.29
C ILE A 8 -0.82 18.24 -2.76
N ALA A 9 -0.06 17.68 -3.70
CA ALA A 9 1.10 18.33 -4.30
C ALA A 9 0.76 19.70 -4.93
N GLY A 10 -0.42 19.80 -5.55
CA GLY A 10 -0.91 21.03 -6.20
C GLY A 10 -1.56 22.06 -5.26
N MET A 11 -1.65 21.81 -3.94
CA MET A 11 -2.33 22.72 -3.01
C MET A 11 -1.52 23.99 -2.64
N GLY A 12 -0.24 24.06 -3.03
CA GLY A 12 0.63 25.19 -2.72
C GLY A 12 0.95 25.33 -1.22
N LEU A 13 0.91 24.22 -0.46
CA LEU A 13 1.14 24.21 0.99
C LEU A 13 2.62 24.41 1.33
N LEU A 14 3.53 23.89 0.51
CA LEU A 14 4.97 24.00 0.74
C LEU A 14 5.45 25.45 0.59
N GLU A 15 4.92 26.18 -0.40
CA GLU A 15 5.21 27.59 -0.65
C GLU A 15 4.74 28.49 0.50
N LYS A 16 3.69 28.06 1.22
CA LYS A 16 3.17 28.74 2.42
C LYS A 16 3.91 28.35 3.70
N GLY A 17 4.82 27.37 3.64
CA GLY A 17 5.50 26.82 4.82
C GLY A 17 4.64 25.85 5.64
N ASP A 18 3.49 25.41 5.12
CA ASP A 18 2.53 24.54 5.82
C ASP A 18 2.94 23.04 5.76
N PHE A 19 4.20 22.75 6.07
CA PHE A 19 4.76 21.38 6.02
C PHE A 19 3.99 20.39 6.90
N LYS A 20 3.59 20.83 8.10
CA LYS A 20 2.81 20.00 9.03
C LYS A 20 1.50 19.53 8.40
N PHE A 21 0.76 20.44 7.78
CA PHE A 21 -0.53 20.12 7.17
C PHE A 21 -0.34 19.28 5.91
N PHE A 22 0.67 19.61 5.10
CA PHE A 22 1.05 18.83 3.92
C PHE A 22 1.32 17.36 4.25
N TYR A 23 2.22 17.08 5.22
CA TYR A 23 2.54 15.71 5.60
C TYR A 23 1.39 14.99 6.33
N SER A 24 0.53 15.71 7.04
CA SER A 24 -0.70 15.11 7.62
C SER A 24 -1.63 14.58 6.53
N LEU A 25 -1.86 15.34 5.46
CA LEU A 25 -2.70 14.91 4.33
C LEU A 25 -2.11 13.70 3.60
N LEU A 26 -0.78 13.68 3.41
CA LEU A 26 -0.07 12.56 2.77
C LEU A 26 -0.21 11.27 3.59
N ALA A 27 0.02 11.35 4.90
CA ALA A 27 -0.12 10.21 5.81
C ALA A 27 -1.56 9.69 5.87
N ASP A 28 -2.54 10.59 6.03
CA ASP A 28 -3.95 10.21 6.06
C ASP A 28 -4.39 9.54 4.76
N ASN A 29 -3.94 10.05 3.60
CA ASN A 29 -4.24 9.43 2.32
C ASN A 29 -3.64 8.02 2.19
N LEU A 30 -2.41 7.81 2.65
CA LEU A 30 -1.78 6.49 2.64
C LEU A 30 -2.50 5.53 3.60
N ARG A 31 -2.83 5.97 4.83
CA ARG A 31 -3.55 5.15 5.81
C ARG A 31 -4.89 4.68 5.26
N ARG A 32 -5.74 5.58 4.76
CA ARG A 32 -7.03 5.21 4.15
C ARG A 32 -6.87 4.23 2.98
N PHE A 33 -5.81 4.38 2.18
CA PHE A 33 -5.50 3.41 1.13
C PHE A 33 -5.19 2.03 1.70
N LEU A 34 -4.35 1.95 2.74
CA LEU A 34 -3.99 0.69 3.39
C LEU A 34 -5.24 0.00 3.96
N GLU A 35 -6.16 0.74 4.57
CA GLU A 35 -7.43 0.17 5.06
C GLU A 35 -8.23 -0.49 3.94
N GLN A 36 -8.40 0.22 2.82
CA GLN A 36 -9.16 -0.30 1.69
C GLN A 36 -8.48 -1.45 0.97
N ALA A 37 -7.15 -1.41 0.85
CA ALA A 37 -6.40 -2.39 0.07
C ALA A 37 -6.14 -3.70 0.82
N LEU A 38 -5.99 -3.61 2.15
CA LEU A 38 -5.49 -4.70 3.00
C LEU A 38 -6.43 -5.05 4.15
N GLU A 39 -7.58 -4.40 4.27
CA GLU A 39 -8.59 -4.64 5.33
C GLU A 39 -8.01 -4.50 6.75
N VAL A 40 -7.17 -3.48 6.93
CA VAL A 40 -6.58 -3.11 8.23
C VAL A 40 -7.21 -1.82 8.77
N GLU A 41 -7.17 -1.59 10.08
CA GLU A 41 -7.65 -0.35 10.72
C GLU A 41 -6.53 0.69 10.85
N ALA A 42 -5.91 1.06 9.74
CA ALA A 42 -4.72 1.93 9.71
C ALA A 42 -4.95 3.36 10.25
N MET A 43 -6.18 3.87 10.24
CA MET A 43 -6.51 5.20 10.78
C MET A 43 -6.55 5.20 12.31
N GLU A 44 -6.94 4.08 12.93
CA GLU A 44 -7.04 3.92 14.38
C GLU A 44 -5.73 3.43 15.02
N GLN A 45 -4.74 3.09 14.20
CA GLN A 45 -3.45 2.57 14.63
C GLN A 45 -2.36 3.64 14.66
N THR A 46 -1.48 3.58 15.64
CA THR A 46 -0.21 4.30 15.59
C THR A 46 0.68 3.75 14.47
N THR A 47 1.66 4.53 14.03
CA THR A 47 2.64 4.06 13.02
C THR A 47 3.40 2.82 13.48
N GLY A 48 3.64 2.63 14.78
CA GLY A 48 4.27 1.41 15.29
C GLY A 48 3.34 0.18 15.28
N GLU A 49 2.03 0.37 15.38
CA GLU A 49 1.05 -0.71 15.34
C GLU A 49 0.71 -1.14 13.91
N ILE A 50 0.84 -0.24 12.93
CA ILE A 50 0.50 -0.52 11.53
C ILE A 50 1.35 -1.66 10.97
N SER A 51 2.65 -1.73 11.29
CA SER A 51 3.55 -2.75 10.76
C SER A 51 3.11 -4.16 11.17
N ALA A 52 2.59 -4.33 12.39
CA ALA A 52 2.05 -5.60 12.84
C ALA A 52 0.78 -5.99 12.06
N SER A 53 -0.10 -5.04 11.77
CA SER A 53 -1.31 -5.25 10.97
C SER A 53 -1.00 -5.58 9.52
N LEU A 54 -0.04 -4.87 8.90
CA LEU A 54 0.41 -5.15 7.53
C LEU A 54 1.06 -6.53 7.42
N LYS A 55 1.78 -6.95 8.47
CA LYS A 55 2.35 -8.31 8.54
C LYS A 55 1.27 -9.38 8.65
N ARG A 56 0.22 -9.15 9.43
CA ARG A 56 -0.96 -10.04 9.48
C ARG A 56 -1.72 -10.08 8.14
N ALA A 57 -1.71 -8.98 7.40
CA ALA A 57 -2.23 -8.92 6.04
C ALA A 57 -1.29 -9.56 5.00
N GLU A 58 -0.19 -10.18 5.43
CA GLU A 58 0.83 -10.84 4.60
C GLU A 58 1.43 -9.93 3.52
N LEU A 59 1.54 -8.63 3.81
CA LEU A 59 2.29 -7.72 2.96
C LEU A 59 3.78 -8.09 3.00
N GLY A 60 4.50 -7.93 1.89
CA GLY A 60 5.94 -8.19 1.84
C GLY A 60 6.72 -7.28 2.79
N ASP A 61 7.71 -7.83 3.49
CA ASP A 61 8.48 -7.13 4.54
C ASP A 61 9.12 -5.81 4.04
N ASP A 62 9.58 -5.75 2.79
CA ASP A 62 10.12 -4.53 2.19
C ASP A 62 9.06 -3.42 2.07
N LEU A 63 7.84 -3.78 1.65
CA LEU A 63 6.73 -2.83 1.53
C LEU A 63 6.23 -2.37 2.91
N ILE A 64 6.27 -3.25 3.91
CA ILE A 64 5.95 -2.89 5.30
C ILE A 64 6.96 -1.84 5.79
N ARG A 65 8.26 -2.10 5.62
CA ARG A 65 9.32 -1.17 6.02
C ARG A 65 9.17 0.17 5.31
N GLU A 66 8.94 0.18 4.00
CA GLU A 66 8.75 1.43 3.23
C GLU A 66 7.50 2.22 3.70
N ALA A 67 6.41 1.54 4.03
CA ALA A 67 5.21 2.18 4.58
C ALA A 67 5.46 2.78 5.98
N GLU A 68 6.16 2.03 6.86
CA GLU A 68 6.52 2.49 8.19
C GLU A 68 7.46 3.71 8.14
N GLU A 69 8.48 3.68 7.27
CA GLU A 69 9.41 4.79 7.06
C GLU A 69 8.69 6.04 6.55
N TYR A 70 7.76 5.88 5.60
CA TYR A 70 6.97 6.97 5.04
C TYR A 70 6.08 7.63 6.11
N LEU A 71 5.33 6.82 6.87
CA LEU A 71 4.43 7.29 7.91
C LEU A 71 5.19 7.91 9.09
N SER A 72 6.32 7.33 9.48
CA SER A 72 7.18 7.85 10.54
C SER A 72 7.76 9.21 10.17
N LEU A 73 8.21 9.38 8.92
CA LEU A 73 8.64 10.67 8.42
C LEU A 73 7.53 11.72 8.52
N ALA A 74 6.32 11.36 8.09
CA ALA A 74 5.18 12.27 8.14
C ALA A 74 4.82 12.67 9.58
N ASP A 75 4.86 11.73 10.53
CA ASP A 75 4.65 11.99 11.95
C ASP A 75 5.71 12.95 12.51
N LEU A 76 6.99 12.75 12.19
CA LEU A 76 8.06 13.65 12.63
C LEU A 76 7.84 15.09 12.16
N VAL A 77 7.40 15.28 10.91
CA VAL A 77 7.10 16.62 10.38
C VAL A 77 5.81 17.18 10.98
N LYS A 78 4.75 16.37 11.10
CA LYS A 78 3.46 16.75 11.68
C LYS A 78 3.59 17.25 13.11
N PHE A 79 4.44 16.60 13.91
CA PHE A 79 4.71 16.97 15.29
C PHE A 79 5.87 17.98 15.44
N ALA A 80 6.32 18.60 14.33
CA ALA A 80 7.38 19.60 14.28
C ALA A 80 8.73 19.13 14.90
N ARG A 81 8.96 17.82 14.90
CA ARG A 81 10.23 17.19 15.34
C ARG A 81 11.27 17.16 14.23
N LEU A 82 10.86 17.40 12.99
CA LEU A 82 11.71 17.47 11.80
C LEU A 82 11.18 18.54 10.85
N VAL A 83 12.07 19.39 10.33
CA VAL A 83 11.77 20.25 9.17
C VAL A 83 12.43 19.62 7.95
N PRO A 84 11.66 19.17 6.95
CA PRO A 84 12.24 18.57 5.76
C PRO A 84 12.83 19.65 4.85
N GLU A 85 13.86 19.31 4.08
CA GLU A 85 14.30 20.13 2.95
C GLU A 85 13.17 20.28 1.94
N LEU A 86 13.05 21.45 1.30
CA LEU A 86 11.96 21.75 0.36
C LEU A 86 11.93 20.73 -0.79
N ASP A 87 13.08 20.38 -1.36
CA ASP A 87 13.16 19.39 -2.44
C ASP A 87 12.73 17.99 -1.99
N ARG A 88 13.02 17.62 -0.74
CA ARG A 88 12.54 16.36 -0.16
C ARG A 88 11.03 16.39 0.03
N ALA A 89 10.48 17.50 0.53
CA ALA A 89 9.04 17.67 0.70
C ALA A 89 8.30 17.63 -0.64
N ARG A 90 8.86 18.26 -1.68
CA ARG A 90 8.31 18.24 -3.05
C ARG A 90 8.19 16.82 -3.62
N ARG A 91 9.13 15.92 -3.28
CA ARG A 91 9.12 14.52 -3.72
C ARG A 91 8.25 13.58 -2.89
N ALA A 92 7.80 14.00 -1.70
CA ALA A 92 7.04 13.14 -0.81
C ALA A 92 5.71 12.58 -1.42
N PRO A 93 4.95 13.33 -2.24
CA PRO A 93 3.79 12.79 -2.94
C PRO A 93 4.12 11.67 -3.93
N GLU A 94 5.25 11.78 -4.64
CA GLU A 94 5.70 10.76 -5.60
C GLU A 94 6.08 9.46 -4.89
N GLY A 95 6.74 9.56 -3.73
CA GLY A 95 7.05 8.41 -2.88
C GLY A 95 5.78 7.69 -2.41
N GLY A 96 4.77 8.44 -1.93
CA GLY A 96 3.50 7.88 -1.51
C GLY A 96 2.74 7.20 -2.66
N LEU A 97 2.78 7.79 -3.86
CA LEU A 97 2.19 7.21 -5.06
C LEU A 97 2.92 5.92 -5.49
N ALA A 98 4.25 5.89 -5.43
CA ALA A 98 5.04 4.71 -5.76
C ALA A 98 4.71 3.55 -4.81
N LEU A 99 4.64 3.82 -3.51
CA LEU A 99 4.29 2.84 -2.49
C LEU A 99 2.87 2.29 -2.70
N LEU A 100 1.88 3.15 -2.92
CA LEU A 100 0.50 2.76 -3.24
C LEU A 100 0.46 1.78 -4.41
N ARG A 101 1.15 2.13 -5.51
CA ARG A 101 1.19 1.29 -6.72
C ARG A 101 1.87 -0.05 -6.46
N ALA A 102 2.93 -0.07 -5.65
CA ALA A 102 3.64 -1.30 -5.30
C ALA A 102 2.76 -2.24 -4.46
N ILE A 103 2.07 -1.70 -3.44
CA ILE A 103 1.15 -2.45 -2.60
C ILE A 103 -0.05 -2.97 -3.40
N ASP A 104 -0.64 -2.14 -4.29
CA ASP A 104 -1.78 -2.57 -5.10
C ASP A 104 -1.42 -3.70 -6.07
N ARG A 105 -0.23 -3.64 -6.69
CA ARG A 105 0.30 -4.74 -7.51
C ARG A 105 0.47 -6.01 -6.69
N PHE A 106 1.14 -5.91 -5.54
CA PHE A 106 1.37 -7.05 -4.65
C PHE A 106 0.05 -7.68 -4.20
N ALA A 107 -0.90 -6.87 -3.73
CA ALA A 107 -2.20 -7.35 -3.27
C ALA A 107 -3.01 -7.98 -4.40
N THR A 108 -2.97 -7.40 -5.60
CA THR A 108 -3.65 -7.95 -6.78
C THR A 108 -3.04 -9.27 -7.23
N GLU A 109 -1.71 -9.38 -7.26
CA GLU A 109 -1.01 -10.62 -7.59
C GLU A 109 -1.30 -11.73 -6.57
N ARG A 110 -1.28 -11.39 -5.28
CA ARG A 110 -1.61 -12.32 -4.20
C ARG A 110 -3.05 -12.83 -4.32
N ARG A 111 -4.04 -11.95 -4.54
CA ARG A 111 -5.45 -12.33 -4.75
C ARG A 111 -5.60 -13.26 -5.97
N ARG A 112 -4.93 -12.95 -7.09
CA ARG A 112 -4.96 -13.80 -8.30
C ARG A 112 -4.37 -15.18 -8.05
N ARG A 113 -3.28 -15.26 -7.30
CA ARG A 113 -2.65 -16.54 -6.92
C ARG A 113 -3.61 -17.37 -6.07
N MET A 114 -4.21 -16.78 -5.05
CA MET A 114 -5.20 -17.45 -4.20
C MET A 114 -6.42 -17.94 -5.00
N GLN A 115 -6.92 -17.14 -5.94
CA GLN A 115 -8.03 -17.56 -6.82
C GLN A 115 -7.66 -18.73 -7.75
N ARG A 116 -6.41 -18.80 -8.24
CA ARG A 116 -5.92 -19.92 -9.08
C ARG A 116 -5.67 -21.19 -8.27
N GLU A 117 -5.30 -21.08 -7.00
CA GLU A 117 -5.08 -22.21 -6.10
C GLU A 117 -6.41 -22.83 -5.61
N VAL A 118 -7.52 -22.08 -5.64
CA VAL A 118 -8.86 -22.52 -5.22
C VAL A 118 -9.67 -23.22 -6.34
N GLU A 119 -9.24 -23.17 -7.61
CA GLU A 119 -9.82 -23.97 -8.70
C GLU A 119 -8.95 -25.21 -9.04
N PRO A 120 -9.10 -26.35 -8.33
CA PRO A 120 -8.63 -27.62 -8.85
C PRO A 120 -9.76 -28.29 -9.67
N HIS A 121 -9.53 -28.40 -10.98
CA HIS A 121 -10.08 -29.42 -11.90
C HIS A 121 -11.62 -29.50 -12.08
N SER A 122 -12.11 -28.92 -13.17
CA SER A 122 -13.23 -29.52 -13.91
C SER A 122 -12.66 -30.42 -15.01
N SER A 123 -13.01 -31.70 -14.94
CA SER A 123 -12.53 -32.86 -15.70
C SER A 123 -12.63 -32.78 -17.23
N GLU A 124 -11.66 -33.39 -17.91
CA GLU A 124 -11.98 -34.30 -19.01
C GLU A 124 -11.15 -35.59 -18.88
N SER A 125 -11.73 -36.56 -18.18
CA SER A 125 -11.33 -37.97 -18.23
C SER A 125 -11.75 -38.53 -19.59
N GLN A 126 -10.80 -38.79 -20.48
CA GLN A 126 -11.08 -39.72 -21.58
C GLN A 126 -11.08 -41.15 -21.03
N PRO A 127 -12.16 -41.94 -21.21
CA PRO A 127 -12.05 -43.37 -20.99
C PRO A 127 -11.27 -43.98 -22.15
N ALA A 128 -10.23 -44.75 -21.86
CA ALA A 128 -9.60 -45.62 -22.84
C ALA A 128 -10.64 -46.66 -23.31
N PRO A 129 -10.88 -46.84 -24.62
CA PRO A 129 -11.61 -48.01 -25.06
C PRO A 129 -10.70 -49.23 -24.92
N ALA A 130 -11.25 -50.23 -24.23
CA ALA A 130 -10.65 -51.53 -24.03
C ALA A 130 -10.24 -52.16 -25.36
N VAL A 131 -9.02 -52.71 -25.36
CA VAL A 131 -8.62 -53.80 -26.24
C VAL A 131 -9.59 -54.97 -26.04
N ASP A 132 -10.28 -55.37 -27.11
CA ASP A 132 -10.85 -56.70 -27.22
C ASP A 132 -10.34 -57.36 -28.51
N ALA A 133 -10.06 -58.64 -28.36
CA ALA A 133 -9.28 -59.51 -29.23
C ALA A 133 -10.08 -60.03 -30.42
N SER A 134 -9.43 -60.16 -31.58
CA SER A 134 -9.54 -61.28 -32.53
C SER A 134 -8.53 -61.11 -33.67
#